data_AF-A0A7V9TFG2-F1
#
_entry.id   AF-A0A7V9TFG2-F1
#
_cell.length_a   1.000
_cell.length_b   1.000
_cell.length_c   1.000
_cell.angle_alpha   90.00
_cell.angle_beta   90.00
_cell.angle_gamma   90.00
#
_symmetry.space_group_name_H-M   'P 1'
#
loop_
_entity.id
_entity.type
_entity.pdbx_description
1 polymer ?
#
loop_
_entity_poly.entity_id
_entity_poly.type
_entity_poly.pdbx_seq_one_letter_code
_entity_poly.pdbx_strand_id
1 'polypeptide(L)' 'MAAFCAVCGKGPRSGNNVSHANNKTRRRWLPNLQPARIVTENGTRKRVRVCTS' A
#
# COMPACT_ATOMS: atom_id res chain seq x y z
N MET A 1 4.55 -9.39 3.08
CA MET A 1 5.71 -8.47 3.10
C MET A 1 5.30 -7.09 2.58
N ALA A 2 5.43 -6.07 3.45
CA ALA A 2 5.31 -4.62 3.21
C ALA A 2 4.21 -4.15 2.23
N ALA A 3 2.94 -4.34 2.61
CA ALA A 3 1.79 -3.69 1.97
C ALA A 3 1.45 -2.34 2.62
N PHE A 4 2.34 -1.81 3.45
CA PHE A 4 2.17 -0.55 4.16
C PHE A 4 3.17 0.50 3.67
N CYS A 5 2.68 1.71 3.48
CA CYS A 5 3.46 2.91 3.19
C CYS A 5 4.31 3.30 4.41
N ALA A 6 5.62 3.45 4.24
CA ALA A 6 6.52 3.80 5.35
C ALA A 6 6.34 5.23 5.88
N VAL A 7 5.76 6.13 5.07
CA VAL A 7 5.54 7.54 5.43
C VAL A 7 4.15 7.76 6.04
N CYS A 8 3.14 7.15 5.42
CA CYS A 8 1.74 7.46 5.63
C CYS A 8 0.93 6.32 6.25
N GLY A 9 1.54 5.13 6.46
CA GLY A 9 0.88 3.97 7.05
C GLY A 9 -0.24 3.35 6.20
N LYS A 10 -0.54 3.88 5.00
CA LYS A 10 -1.58 3.33 4.09
C LYS A 10 -1.32 1.85 3.84
N GLY A 11 -2.32 1.03 4.14
CA GLY A 11 -2.28 -0.43 4.06
C GLY A 11 -3.26 -1.03 3.05
N PRO A 12 -3.28 -2.36 2.92
CA PRO A 12 -4.26 -3.07 2.10
C PRO A 12 -5.67 -2.91 2.69
N ARG A 13 -6.64 -2.53 1.86
CA ARG A 13 -8.05 -2.52 2.24
C ARG A 13 -8.74 -3.80 1.77
N SER A 14 -9.52 -4.44 2.63
CA SER A 14 -10.34 -5.61 2.28
C SER A 14 -11.77 -5.20 1.96
N GLY A 15 -12.46 -5.98 1.14
CA GLY A 15 -13.90 -5.86 0.91
C GLY A 15 -14.38 -6.86 -0.14
N ASN A 16 -15.47 -6.55 -0.83
CA ASN A 16 -16.08 -7.44 -1.80
C ASN A 16 -16.14 -6.79 -3.19
N ASN A 17 -16.00 -7.60 -4.24
CA ASN A 17 -16.51 -7.27 -5.55
C ASN A 17 -18.00 -7.65 -5.57
N VAL A 18 -18.86 -6.71 -5.93
CA VAL A 18 -20.31 -6.92 -6.00
C VAL A 18 -20.70 -6.86 -7.46
N SER A 19 -21.19 -7.97 -8.01
CA SER A 19 -21.69 -8.00 -9.39
C SER A 19 -23.06 -7.33 -9.50
N HIS A 20 -23.53 -7.12 -10.73
CA HIS A 20 -24.90 -6.66 -11.00
C HIS A 20 -25.98 -7.57 -10.37
N ALA A 21 -25.71 -8.88 -10.31
CA ALA A 21 -26.58 -9.86 -9.64
C ALA A 21 -26.38 -9.93 -8.11
N ASN A 22 -25.61 -8.98 -7.53
CA ASN A 22 -25.26 -8.91 -6.11
C ASN A 22 -24.45 -10.12 -5.60
N ASN A 23 -23.73 -10.83 -6.48
CA ASN A 23 -22.79 -11.87 -6.09
C ASN A 23 -21.54 -11.23 -5.47
N LYS A 24 -21.25 -11.59 -4.22
CA LYS A 24 -20.16 -11.00 -3.44
C LYS A 24 -18.95 -11.92 -3.45
N THR A 25 -17.86 -11.51 -4.11
CA THR A 25 -16.57 -12.20 -4.05
C THR A 25 -15.56 -11.39 -3.24
N ARG A 26 -14.75 -12.05 -2.41
CA ARG A 26 -13.76 -11.34 -1.57
C ARG A 26 -12.66 -10.74 -2.44
N ARG A 27 -12.35 -9.46 -2.25
CA ARG A 27 -11.22 -8.77 -2.89
C ARG A 27 -10.40 -7.96 -1.90
N ARG A 28 -9.17 -7.66 -2.28
CA ARG A 28 -8.27 -6.75 -1.57
C ARG A 28 -7.83 -5.64 -2.53
N TRP A 29 -7.84 -4.40 -2.07
CA TRP A 29 -7.23 -3.26 -2.75
C TRP A 29 -5.86 -3.01 -2.13
N LEU A 30 -4.82 -3.13 -2.95
CA LEU A 30 -3.45 -2.83 -2.54
C LEU A 30 -3.13 -1.39 -2.93
N PRO A 31 -2.52 -0.58 -2.03
CA PRO A 31 -1.98 0.71 -2.42
C PRO A 31 -0.84 0.52 -3.42
N ASN A 32 -0.73 1.40 -4.41
CA ASN A 32 0.39 1.40 -5.36
C ASN A 32 1.66 1.91 -4.68
N LEU A 33 2.39 0.98 -4.07
CA LEU A 33 3.63 1.24 -3.35
C LEU A 33 4.83 1.15 -4.30
N GLN A 34 5.62 2.21 -4.37
CA GLN A 34 6.83 2.30 -5.16
C GLN A 34 8.06 2.33 -4.25
N PRO A 35 9.19 1.72 -4.66
CA PRO A 35 10.43 1.79 -3.91
C PRO A 35 11.05 3.19 -4.06
N ALA A 36 11.28 3.88 -2.95
CA ALA A 36 11.97 5.16 -2.88
C ALA A 36 13.18 5.07 -1.96
N ARG A 37 14.18 5.92 -2.20
CA ARG A 37 15.33 6.09 -1.31
C ARG A 37 15.07 7.32 -0.45
N ILE A 38 15.03 7.15 0.86
CA ILE A 38 14.94 8.26 1.80
C ILE A 38 16.28 8.44 2.51
N VAL A 39 16.63 9.69 2.78
CA VAL A 39 17.73 10.05 3.68
C VAL A 39 17.12 10.21 5.07
N THR A 40 17.56 9.40 6.02
CA THR A 40 17.17 9.56 7.44
C THR A 40 17.92 10.73 8.05
N GLU A 41 17.44 11.27 9.17
CA GLU A 41 18.08 12.36 9.92
C GLU A 41 19.56 12.11 10.25
N ASN A 42 19.96 10.85 10.42
CA ASN A 42 21.35 10.43 10.64
C ASN A 42 22.20 10.32 9.35
N GLY A 43 21.73 10.88 8.22
CA GLY A 43 22.41 10.83 6.92
C GLY A 43 22.38 9.46 6.21
N THR A 44 21.86 8.40 6.83
CA THR A 44 21.79 7.08 6.21
C THR A 44 20.74 7.00 5.10
N ARG A 45 21.09 6.38 3.97
CA ARG A 45 20.16 6.14 2.85
C ARG A 45 19.46 4.80 3.04
N LYS A 46 18.14 4.82 3.21
CA LYS A 46 17.32 3.59 3.32
C LYS A 46 16.37 3.48 2.14
N ARG A 47 16.20 2.25 1.63
CA ARG A 47 15.14 1.93 0.67
C ARG A 47 13.85 1.64 1.44
N VAL A 48 12.81 2.41 1.16
CA VAL A 48 11.48 2.26 1.75
C VAL A 48 10.42 2.19 0.65
N ARG A 49 9.26 1.62 0.97
CA ARG A 49 8.09 1.64 0.06
C ARG A 49 7.19 2.81 0.41
N VAL A 50 6.89 3.66 -0.57
CA VAL A 50 6.05 4.85 -0.40
C VAL A 50 4.87 4.76 -1.37
N CYS A 51 3.69 5.20 -0.95
CA CYS A 51 2.56 5.26 -1.87
C CYS A 51 2.75 6.39 -2.88
N THR A 52 2.22 6.19 -4.08
CA THR A 52 2.21 7.19 -5.16
C THR A 52 1.08 8.23 -5.03
N SER A 53 0.14 7.98 -4.13
CA SER A 53 -1.03 8.81 -3.82
C SER A 53 -0.77 9.88 -2.78
#